data_AF-A0A372QQH2-F1
#
_entry.id   AF-A0A372QQH2-F1
#
_cell.length_a   1.000
_cell.length_b   1.000
_cell.length_c   1.000
_cell.angle_alpha   90.00
_cell.angle_beta   90.00
_cell.angle_gamma   90.00
#
_symmetry.space_group_name_H-M   'P 1'
#
loop_
_entity.id
_entity.type
_entity.pdbx_description
1 polymer ?
#
loop_
_entity_poly.entity_id
_entity_poly.type
_entity_poly.pdbx_seq_one_letter_code
_entity_poly.pdbx_strand_id
1 'polypeptide(L)'
;MDKRRIADEQAVQFVSEHQQIFLQNVSNTLASFIEFSFLKTIFDKDPSAPVDKAQLLKMMFGESADPANFTSQSQATNISPNTLSLIFSIAIYVSSSSWNNFMNYFYATFGDMGDVDDTDDEVDESSEDEIDTGNSD
;
A
#
# COMPACT_ATOMS: atom_id res chain seq x y z
N MET A 1 25.58 5.43 22.41
CA MET A 1 25.10 4.70 21.21
C MET A 1 24.09 5.59 20.52
N ASP A 2 24.25 5.76 19.22
CA ASP A 2 23.45 6.69 18.41
C ASP A 2 21.99 6.23 18.34
N LYS A 3 21.03 7.04 18.78
CA LYS A 3 19.59 6.66 18.84
C LYS A 3 19.05 6.22 17.47
N ARG A 4 19.57 6.78 16.37
CA ARG A 4 19.24 6.38 14.99
C ARG A 4 19.54 4.91 14.73
N ARG A 5 20.65 4.40 15.26
CA ARG A 5 21.10 3.02 15.05
C ARG A 5 20.20 1.98 15.73
N ILE A 6 19.51 2.34 16.80
CA ILE A 6 18.58 1.46 17.53
C ILE A 6 17.23 1.39 16.83
N ALA A 7 16.75 2.50 16.25
CA ALA A 7 15.53 2.53 15.44
C ALA A 7 15.68 1.69 14.16
N ASP A 8 16.86 1.72 13.52
CA ASP A 8 17.14 0.91 12.33
C ASP A 8 17.11 -0.60 12.62
N GLU A 9 17.64 -1.06 13.77
CA GLU A 9 17.63 -2.49 14.14
C GLU A 9 16.19 -3.02 14.35
N GLN A 10 15.31 -2.23 14.98
CA GLN A 10 13.91 -2.62 15.19
C GLN A 10 13.12 -2.66 13.87
N ALA A 11 13.32 -1.68 12.99
CA ALA A 11 12.68 -1.67 11.68
C ALA A 11 13.15 -2.85 10.80
N VAL A 12 14.45 -3.15 10.82
CA VAL A 12 15.01 -4.30 10.09
C VAL A 12 14.46 -5.62 10.63
N GLN A 13 14.38 -5.77 11.96
CA GLN A 13 13.79 -6.95 12.58
C GLN A 13 12.30 -7.10 12.20
N PHE A 14 11.53 -6.02 12.23
CA PHE A 14 10.15 -6.01 11.79
C PHE A 14 9.99 -6.49 10.34
N VAL A 15 10.76 -5.94 9.41
CA VAL A 15 10.72 -6.35 7.99
C VAL A 15 11.04 -7.84 7.83
N SER A 16 12.03 -8.34 8.58
CA SER A 16 12.40 -9.75 8.56
C SER A 16 11.28 -10.65 9.10
N GLU A 17 10.64 -10.29 10.20
CA GLU A 17 9.57 -11.08 10.82
C GLU A 17 8.29 -11.09 9.99
N HIS A 18 7.99 -9.99 9.31
CA HIS A 18 6.75 -9.82 8.56
C HIS A 18 6.85 -10.26 7.10
N GLN A 19 8.02 -10.70 6.63
CA GLN A 19 8.20 -11.20 5.26
C GLN A 19 7.26 -12.38 4.94
N GLN A 20 7.16 -13.36 5.85
CA GLN A 20 6.30 -14.52 5.62
C GLN A 20 4.82 -14.12 5.59
N ILE A 21 4.42 -13.19 6.45
CA ILE A 21 3.06 -12.63 6.50
C ILE A 21 2.74 -11.88 5.21
N PHE A 22 3.67 -11.06 4.73
CA PHE A 22 3.54 -10.36 3.44
C PHE A 22 3.28 -11.33 2.29
N LEU A 23 4.10 -12.38 2.16
CA LEU A 23 3.96 -13.39 1.10
C LEU A 23 2.64 -14.16 1.23
N GLN A 24 2.22 -14.50 2.45
CA GLN A 24 0.93 -15.14 2.69
C GLN A 24 -0.23 -14.22 2.26
N ASN A 25 -0.12 -12.92 2.51
CA ASN A 25 -1.15 -11.96 2.11
C ASN A 25 -1.22 -11.79 0.60
N VAL A 26 -0.08 -11.71 -0.10
CA VAL A 26 -0.04 -11.77 -1.57
C VAL A 26 -0.80 -13.00 -2.08
N SER A 27 -0.53 -14.18 -1.51
CA SER A 27 -1.18 -15.43 -1.89
C SER A 27 -2.69 -15.40 -1.64
N ASN A 28 -3.12 -14.90 -0.47
CA ASN A 28 -4.53 -14.84 -0.10
C ASN A 28 -5.30 -13.83 -0.96
N THR A 29 -4.71 -12.67 -1.26
CA THR A 29 -5.30 -11.67 -2.14
C THR A 29 -5.47 -12.22 -3.56
N LEU A 30 -4.47 -12.93 -4.09
CA LEU A 30 -4.58 -13.63 -5.37
C LEU A 30 -5.69 -14.68 -5.37
N ALA A 31 -5.79 -15.49 -4.32
CA ALA A 31 -6.85 -16.49 -4.19
C ALA A 31 -8.23 -15.84 -4.14
N SER A 32 -8.40 -14.81 -3.32
CA SER A 32 -9.65 -14.05 -3.21
C SER A 32 -10.06 -13.44 -4.54
N PHE A 33 -9.12 -12.86 -5.29
CA PHE A 33 -9.39 -12.33 -6.62
C PHE A 33 -9.99 -13.35 -7.58
N ILE A 34 -9.50 -14.60 -7.53
CA ILE A 34 -10.04 -15.72 -8.32
C ILE A 34 -11.45 -16.08 -7.84
N GLU A 35 -11.67 -16.12 -6.53
CA GLU A 35 -12.95 -16.44 -5.91
C GLU A 35 -14.03 -15.38 -6.16
N PHE A 36 -13.65 -14.11 -6.28
CA PHE A 36 -14.54 -12.97 -6.57
C PHE A 36 -15.29 -13.08 -7.91
N SER A 37 -15.08 -14.17 -8.66
CA SER A 37 -15.75 -14.47 -9.93
C SER A 37 -15.50 -13.42 -11.02
N PHE A 38 -14.62 -12.43 -10.79
CA PHE A 38 -14.28 -11.42 -11.78
C PHE A 38 -13.75 -12.06 -13.07
N LEU A 39 -12.84 -13.03 -12.94
CA LEU A 39 -12.34 -13.82 -14.07
C LEU A 39 -13.49 -14.57 -14.75
N LYS A 40 -14.43 -15.12 -13.98
CA LYS A 40 -15.62 -15.77 -14.54
C LYS A 40 -16.44 -14.76 -15.35
N THR A 41 -16.68 -13.55 -14.85
CA THR A 41 -17.42 -12.49 -15.56
C THR A 41 -16.70 -12.05 -16.85
N ILE A 42 -15.37 -11.89 -16.84
CA ILE A 42 -14.60 -11.53 -18.04
C ILE A 42 -14.60 -12.65 -19.09
N PHE A 43 -14.53 -13.90 -18.66
CA PHE A 43 -14.39 -15.05 -19.55
C PHE A 43 -15.70 -15.81 -19.79
N ASP A 44 -16.82 -15.32 -19.26
CA ASP A 44 -18.12 -15.91 -19.53
C ASP A 44 -18.39 -15.89 -21.04
N LYS A 45 -18.97 -17.00 -21.51
CA LYS A 45 -19.29 -17.23 -22.93
C LYS A 45 -20.78 -17.13 -23.19
N ASP A 46 -21.59 -16.79 -22.19
CA ASP A 46 -23.02 -16.57 -22.36
C ASP A 46 -23.28 -15.48 -23.41
N PRO A 47 -23.87 -15.83 -24.58
CA PRO A 47 -24.14 -14.88 -25.64
C PRO A 47 -25.31 -13.92 -25.32
N SER A 48 -26.06 -14.15 -24.24
CA SER A 48 -27.24 -13.35 -23.89
C SER A 48 -26.91 -11.97 -23.27
N ALA A 49 -25.67 -11.78 -22.78
CA ALA A 49 -25.20 -10.52 -22.24
C ALA A 49 -23.76 -10.22 -22.68
N PRO A 50 -23.55 -9.47 -23.79
CA PRO A 50 -22.20 -9.09 -24.20
C PRO A 50 -21.54 -8.22 -23.14
N VAL A 51 -20.44 -8.70 -22.56
CA VAL A 51 -19.62 -7.97 -21.58
C VAL A 51 -18.52 -7.21 -22.32
N ASP A 52 -18.51 -5.88 -22.17
CA ASP A 52 -17.37 -5.06 -22.60
C ASP A 52 -16.20 -5.28 -21.61
N LYS A 53 -15.29 -6.16 -22.01
CA LYS A 53 -14.13 -6.54 -21.18
C LYS A 53 -13.18 -5.37 -20.95
N ALA A 54 -13.04 -4.47 -21.91
CA ALA A 54 -12.15 -3.32 -21.79
C ALA A 54 -12.71 -2.32 -20.78
N GLN A 55 -14.01 -2.04 -20.83
CA GLN A 55 -14.65 -1.21 -19.81
C GLN A 55 -14.62 -1.86 -18.43
N LEU A 56 -14.83 -3.18 -18.34
CA LEU A 56 -14.82 -3.88 -17.06
C LEU A 56 -13.43 -3.87 -16.40
N LEU A 57 -12.35 -4.01 -17.18
CA LEU A 57 -10.97 -3.86 -16.69
C LEU A 57 -10.73 -2.44 -16.16
N LYS A 58 -11.12 -1.41 -16.92
CA LYS A 58 -10.97 -0.01 -16.48
C LYS A 58 -11.80 0.34 -15.25
N MET A 59 -13.02 -0.18 -15.17
CA MET A 59 -13.90 0.04 -14.02
C MET A 59 -13.28 -0.50 -12.73
N MET A 60 -12.63 -1.67 -12.79
CA MET A 60 -12.06 -2.32 -11.61
C MET A 60 -10.65 -1.82 -11.26
N PHE A 61 -9.84 -1.46 -12.25
CA PHE A 61 -8.40 -1.19 -12.05
C PHE A 61 -7.92 0.18 -12.56
N GLY A 62 -8.82 1.00 -13.11
CA GLY A 62 -8.54 2.34 -13.62
C GLY A 62 -8.01 2.39 -15.06
N GLU A 63 -7.77 3.62 -15.55
CA GLU A 63 -7.35 3.90 -16.93
C GLU A 63 -5.98 3.29 -17.30
N SER A 64 -5.10 3.04 -16.31
CA SER A 64 -3.83 2.36 -16.54
C SER A 64 -4.02 0.93 -17.05
N ALA A 65 -5.16 0.31 -16.76
CA ALA A 65 -5.54 -0.99 -17.29
C ALA A 65 -6.21 -0.91 -18.68
N ASP A 66 -6.27 0.24 -19.35
CA ASP A 66 -6.81 0.29 -20.71
C ASP A 66 -5.96 -0.60 -21.66
N PRO A 67 -6.57 -1.58 -22.35
CA PRO A 67 -5.88 -2.38 -23.36
C PRO A 67 -5.13 -1.56 -24.42
N ALA A 68 -5.59 -0.35 -24.74
CA ALA A 68 -4.93 0.54 -25.71
C ALA A 68 -3.47 0.85 -25.33
N ASN A 69 -3.17 0.93 -24.02
CA ASN A 69 -1.83 1.20 -23.49
C ASN A 69 -0.81 0.10 -23.83
N PHE A 70 -1.26 -1.11 -24.21
CA PHE A 70 -0.40 -2.27 -24.44
C PHE A 70 -0.18 -2.58 -25.93
N THR A 71 -0.59 -1.68 -26.82
CA THR A 71 -0.59 -1.94 -28.28
C THR A 71 0.78 -2.33 -28.82
N SER A 72 1.84 -1.56 -28.55
CA SER A 72 3.19 -1.87 -29.04
C SER A 72 3.76 -3.16 -28.44
N GLN A 73 3.51 -3.41 -27.15
CA GLN A 73 3.98 -4.61 -26.47
C GLN A 73 3.26 -5.86 -26.97
N SER A 74 1.96 -5.77 -27.28
CA SER A 74 1.16 -6.87 -27.82
C SER A 74 1.74 -7.40 -29.14
N GLN A 75 2.23 -6.50 -30.00
CA GLN A 75 2.87 -6.84 -31.27
C GLN A 75 4.24 -7.48 -31.04
N ALA A 76 5.05 -6.92 -30.13
CA ALA A 76 6.38 -7.43 -29.84
C ALA A 76 6.36 -8.82 -29.16
N THR A 77 5.33 -9.10 -28.37
CA THR A 77 5.23 -10.34 -27.55
C THR A 77 4.24 -11.37 -28.12
N ASN A 78 3.44 -11.02 -29.12
CA ASN A 78 2.34 -11.83 -29.65
C ASN A 78 1.31 -12.25 -28.57
N ILE A 79 1.07 -11.37 -27.60
CA ILE A 79 0.06 -11.55 -26.53
C ILE A 79 -1.05 -10.52 -26.75
N SER A 80 -2.31 -10.88 -26.51
CA SER A 80 -3.42 -9.93 -26.69
C SER A 80 -3.33 -8.75 -25.71
N PRO A 81 -3.69 -7.51 -26.12
CA PRO A 81 -3.71 -6.35 -25.22
C PRO A 81 -4.57 -6.55 -23.97
N ASN A 82 -5.71 -7.26 -24.10
CA ASN A 82 -6.57 -7.60 -22.96
C ASN A 82 -5.87 -8.53 -21.96
N THR A 83 -5.06 -9.48 -22.43
CA THR A 83 -4.28 -10.36 -21.55
C THR A 83 -3.22 -9.57 -20.79
N LEU A 84 -2.52 -8.64 -21.47
CA LEU A 84 -1.51 -7.78 -20.84
C LEU A 84 -2.14 -6.84 -19.80
N SER A 85 -3.25 -6.19 -20.15
CA SER A 85 -4.03 -5.37 -19.23
C SER A 85 -4.49 -6.15 -18.00
N LEU A 86 -4.99 -7.38 -18.18
CA LEU A 86 -5.41 -8.23 -17.07
C LEU A 86 -4.23 -8.60 -16.15
N ILE A 87 -3.07 -8.97 -16.70
CA ILE A 87 -1.86 -9.28 -15.91
C ILE A 87 -1.41 -8.04 -15.11
N PHE A 88 -1.34 -6.89 -15.78
CA PHE A 88 -1.00 -5.62 -15.13
C PHE A 88 -1.96 -5.30 -13.98
N SER A 89 -3.25 -5.45 -14.24
CA SER A 89 -4.32 -5.21 -13.26
C SER A 89 -4.20 -6.11 -12.03
N ILE A 90 -3.94 -7.40 -12.22
CA ILE A 90 -3.73 -8.36 -11.12
C ILE A 90 -2.51 -7.95 -10.30
N ALA A 91 -1.40 -7.59 -10.95
CA ALA A 91 -0.19 -7.16 -10.26
C ALA A 91 -0.43 -5.90 -9.41
N ILE A 92 -1.13 -4.90 -9.94
CA ILE A 92 -1.48 -3.68 -9.21
C ILE A 92 -2.40 -3.97 -8.03
N TYR A 93 -3.45 -4.76 -8.22
CA TYR A 93 -4.40 -5.11 -7.15
C TYR A 93 -3.69 -5.78 -5.98
N VAL A 94 -2.90 -6.81 -6.26
CA VAL A 94 -2.11 -7.53 -5.26
C VAL A 94 -1.13 -6.59 -4.56
N SER A 95 -0.40 -5.77 -5.30
CA SER A 95 0.56 -4.81 -4.73
C SER A 95 -0.12 -3.81 -3.78
N SER A 96 -1.26 -3.25 -4.19
CA SER A 96 -2.03 -2.29 -3.38
C SER A 96 -2.57 -2.93 -2.09
N SER A 97 -3.17 -4.12 -2.19
CA SER A 97 -3.62 -4.88 -1.02
C SER A 97 -2.47 -5.24 -0.08
N SER A 98 -1.34 -5.68 -0.62
CA SER A 98 -0.15 -5.99 0.18
C SER A 98 0.44 -4.76 0.85
N TRP A 99 0.43 -3.60 0.19
CA TRP A 99 0.84 -2.32 0.79
C TRP A 99 -0.07 -1.91 1.95
N ASN A 100 -1.39 -1.93 1.75
CA ASN A 100 -2.33 -1.60 2.84
C ASN A 100 -2.14 -2.51 4.05
N ASN A 101 -1.91 -3.81 3.80
CA ASN A 101 -1.64 -4.75 4.85
C ASN A 101 -0.31 -4.47 5.57
N PHE A 102 0.76 -4.17 4.82
CA PHE A 102 2.04 -3.74 5.39
C PHE A 102 1.87 -2.51 6.28
N MET A 103 1.18 -1.47 5.80
CA MET A 103 0.93 -0.22 6.54
C MET A 103 0.20 -0.50 7.86
N ASN A 104 -0.79 -1.39 7.85
CA ASN A 104 -1.49 -1.77 9.08
C ASN A 104 -0.55 -2.38 10.13
N TYR A 105 0.34 -3.30 9.73
CA TYR A 105 1.32 -3.88 10.66
C TYR A 105 2.37 -2.85 11.10
N PHE A 106 2.82 -2.02 10.17
CA PHE A 106 3.82 -1.01 10.41
C PHE A 106 3.35 0.01 11.44
N TYR A 107 2.19 0.63 11.22
CA TYR A 107 1.63 1.61 12.16
C TYR A 107 1.21 0.99 13.49
N ALA A 108 0.75 -0.26 13.51
CA ALA A 108 0.48 -0.96 14.76
C ALA A 108 1.75 -1.17 15.61
N THR A 109 2.91 -1.31 14.96
CA THR A 109 4.18 -1.58 15.64
C THR A 109 4.91 -0.31 16.04
N PHE A 110 4.97 0.68 15.14
CA PHE A 110 5.79 1.88 15.30
C PHE A 110 4.98 3.14 15.64
N GLY A 111 3.65 3.05 15.69
CA GLY A 111 2.77 4.21 15.85
C GLY A 111 2.57 4.97 14.54
N ASP A 112 1.70 5.98 14.58
CA ASP A 112 1.52 6.91 13.46
C ASP A 112 2.79 7.76 13.30
N MET A 113 3.36 7.78 12.10
CA MET A 113 4.52 8.63 11.77
C MET A 113 4.05 10.06 11.48
N GLY A 114 3.18 10.59 12.34
CA GLY A 114 2.49 11.87 12.17
C GLY A 114 3.42 12.99 11.71
N ASP A 115 2.83 13.96 11.01
CA ASP A 115 3.52 15.05 10.33
C ASP A 115 4.63 15.62 11.21
N VAL A 116 5.86 15.46 10.76
CA VAL A 116 7.05 16.02 11.41
C VAL A 116 7.06 17.51 11.05
N ASP A 117 6.11 18.27 11.60
CA ASP A 117 6.27 19.71 11.68
C ASP A 117 7.29 19.94 12.80
N ASP A 118 8.54 20.00 12.36
CA ASP A 118 9.70 20.46 13.11
C ASP A 118 9.37 21.83 13.73
N THR A 119 8.82 21.83 14.95
CA THR A 119 9.02 22.96 15.86
C THR A 119 10.30 22.70 16.64
N ASP A 120 11.39 22.80 15.87
CA ASP A 120 12.74 22.98 16.37
C ASP A 120 12.79 24.40 16.98
N ASP A 121 12.58 24.48 18.29
CA ASP A 121 13.14 25.55 19.11
C ASP A 121 13.62 24.89 20.41
N GLU A 122 14.73 24.17 20.30
CA GLU A 122 15.63 24.00 21.42
C GLU A 122 16.17 25.38 21.84
N VAL A 123 15.94 25.80 23.07
CA VAL A 123 17.05 26.27 23.92
C VAL A 123 16.74 26.12 25.40
N ASP A 124 17.81 25.65 26.03
CA ASP A 124 18.01 25.15 27.37
C ASP A 124 18.28 26.27 28.40
N GLU A 125 17.88 25.97 29.64
CA GLU A 125 18.41 26.40 30.94
C GLU A 125 18.62 27.89 31.36
N SER A 126 18.31 28.09 32.66
CA SER A 126 18.84 29.11 33.61
C SER A 126 18.13 30.49 33.61
N SER A 127 17.75 31.16 34.72
CA SER A 127 17.96 31.00 36.16
C SER A 127 16.93 31.88 36.91
N GLU A 128 16.49 31.41 38.09
CA GLU A 128 16.30 32.14 39.37
C GLU A 128 15.46 33.44 39.50
N ASP A 129 15.00 33.64 40.74
CA ASP A 129 14.43 34.85 41.39
C ASP A 129 12.90 35.10 41.28
N GLU A 130 12.08 35.21 42.33
CA GLU A 130 12.22 35.14 43.80
C GLU A 130 10.86 34.71 44.40
N ILE A 131 10.91 34.19 45.63
CA ILE A 131 9.75 33.96 46.51
C ILE A 131 9.17 35.31 46.94
N ASP A 132 7.89 35.61 46.65
CA ASP A 132 7.15 36.67 47.33
C ASP A 132 6.29 36.08 48.45
N THR A 133 6.80 36.17 49.67
CA THR A 133 6.02 36.08 50.91
C THR A 133 5.54 37.46 51.32
N GLY A 134 4.24 37.72 51.24
CA GLY A 134 3.59 38.82 51.96
C GLY A 134 2.12 38.93 51.59
N ASN A 135 1.18 39.20 52.49
CA ASN A 135 1.15 39.28 53.94
C ASN A 135 -0.33 39.10 54.34
N SER A 136 -0.58 38.61 55.56
CA SER A 136 -1.91 38.65 56.18
C SER A 136 -2.44 40.07 56.31
N ASP A 137 -3.76 40.22 56.17
CA ASP A 137 -4.62 40.98 57.08
C ASP A 137 -6.00 40.29 57.17
#